data_AF-A0A8N4I6X0-F1
#
_entry.id   AF-A0A8N4I6X0-F1
#
_cell.length_a   1.000
_cell.length_b   1.000
_cell.length_c   1.000
_cell.angle_alpha   90.00
_cell.angle_beta   90.00
_cell.angle_gamma   90.00
#
_symmetry.space_group_name_H-M   'P 1'
#
loop_
_entity.id
_entity.type
_entity.pdbx_description
1 polymer ?
#
loop_
_entity_poly.entity_id
_entity_poly.type
_entity_poly.pdbx_seq_one_letter_code
_entity_poly.pdbx_strand_id
1 'polypeptide(L)'
;MEMAKVADLIAFVVSANSLIDGCESSGLIDAFGMQCLSVFRAIGLPRTAVLIRDLPSDMKRKQELKKMSVSCLSSELPEDCKFYPADTKEDLHKFMWLFKEQHLSSPHWRNQRSYLMSQEVHLEPDDGNPGKCTLLLSGYVRAHSLSVNQLVQGIFS
;
A
#
# COMPACT_ATOMS: atom_id res chain seq x y z
N MET A 1 5.53 -7.15 -3.91
CA MET A 1 4.96 -7.39 -2.56
C MET A 1 5.84 -6.83 -1.45
N GLU A 2 7.15 -6.86 -1.60
CA GLU A 2 8.08 -6.38 -0.57
C GLU A 2 8.01 -4.87 -0.33
N MET A 3 7.75 -4.06 -1.36
CA MET A 3 7.54 -2.62 -1.17
C MET A 3 6.37 -2.31 -0.22
N ALA A 4 5.34 -3.16 -0.17
CA ALA A 4 4.24 -3.00 0.79
C ALA A 4 4.68 -3.26 2.25
N LYS A 5 5.76 -4.02 2.46
CA LYS A 5 6.37 -4.20 3.79
C LYS A 5 7.03 -2.91 4.27
N VAL A 6 7.55 -2.10 3.35
CA VAL A 6 8.26 -0.85 3.65
C VAL A 6 7.32 0.36 3.67
N ALA A 7 6.17 0.26 2.99
CA ALA A 7 5.16 1.31 2.92
C ALA A 7 4.51 1.60 4.29
N ASP A 8 4.36 2.88 4.62
CA ASP A 8 3.67 3.32 5.85
C ASP A 8 2.15 3.32 5.68
N LEU A 9 1.68 3.46 4.44
CA LEU A 9 0.27 3.51 4.06
C LEU A 9 0.05 2.75 2.75
N ILE A 10 -1.09 2.09 2.62
CA ILE A 10 -1.48 1.40 1.38
C ILE A 10 -2.85 1.90 0.93
N ALA A 11 -2.96 2.30 -0.34
CA ALA A 11 -4.23 2.66 -0.95
C ALA A 11 -4.61 1.59 -1.98
N PHE A 12 -5.78 0.98 -1.81
CA PHE A 12 -6.39 0.09 -2.81
C PHE A 12 -7.29 0.89 -3.72
N VAL A 13 -7.31 0.55 -5.00
CA VAL A 13 -8.21 1.17 -5.98
C VAL A 13 -9.18 0.10 -6.46
N VAL A 14 -10.47 0.42 -6.43
CA VAL A 14 -11.54 -0.46 -6.90
C VAL A 14 -12.43 0.31 -7.87
N SER A 15 -12.91 -0.37 -8.90
CA SER A 15 -13.89 0.20 -9.85
C SER A 15 -15.29 -0.23 -9.43
N ALA A 16 -16.21 0.72 -9.34
CA ALA A 16 -17.63 0.46 -9.07
C ALA A 16 -18.38 -0.03 -10.32
N ASN A 17 -17.76 0.00 -11.51
CA ASN A 17 -18.43 -0.33 -12.76
C ASN A 17 -18.93 -1.78 -12.81
N SER A 18 -18.22 -2.69 -12.12
CA SER A 18 -18.61 -4.09 -11.99
C SER A 18 -19.82 -4.33 -11.10
N LEU A 19 -20.13 -3.41 -10.18
CA LEU A 19 -21.33 -3.45 -9.33
C LEU A 19 -22.55 -2.89 -10.06
N ILE A 20 -22.35 -1.99 -11.02
CA ILE A 20 -23.43 -1.35 -11.80
C ILE A 20 -24.07 -2.36 -12.77
N ASP A 21 -23.31 -3.36 -13.22
CA ASP A 21 -23.76 -4.35 -14.22
C ASP A 21 -24.51 -5.56 -13.62
N GLY A 22 -24.91 -5.49 -12.34
CA GLY A 22 -25.80 -6.49 -11.71
C GLY A 22 -25.16 -7.84 -11.37
N CYS A 23 -23.83 -7.97 -11.39
CA CYS A 23 -23.15 -9.20 -11.02
C CYS A 23 -22.92 -9.28 -9.49
N GLU A 24 -23.90 -9.87 -8.81
CA GLU A 24 -24.03 -9.94 -7.34
C GLU A 24 -22.96 -10.77 -6.60
N SER A 25 -21.97 -11.37 -7.26
CA SER A 25 -21.12 -12.36 -6.56
C SER A 25 -19.65 -12.46 -6.99
N SER A 26 -19.14 -11.62 -7.91
CA SER A 26 -17.73 -11.69 -8.34
C SER A 26 -17.00 -10.34 -8.45
N GLY A 27 -17.66 -9.22 -8.15
CA GLY A 27 -17.42 -8.01 -8.94
C GLY A 27 -16.27 -7.08 -8.57
N LEU A 28 -15.82 -6.96 -7.31
CA LEU A 28 -14.98 -5.80 -6.95
C LEU A 28 -13.47 -6.09 -6.89
N ILE A 29 -13.09 -7.30 -6.50
CA ILE A 29 -11.70 -7.74 -6.40
C ILE A 29 -11.55 -8.99 -7.27
N ASP A 30 -10.57 -8.96 -8.16
CA ASP A 30 -10.23 -10.10 -9.00
C ASP A 30 -9.55 -11.23 -8.20
N ALA A 31 -9.49 -12.43 -8.77
CA ALA A 31 -8.86 -13.58 -8.10
C ALA A 31 -7.41 -13.29 -7.69
N PHE A 32 -6.67 -12.52 -8.49
CA PHE A 32 -5.31 -12.10 -8.18
C PHE A 32 -5.26 -11.08 -7.03
N GLY A 33 -6.16 -10.10 -7.01
CA GLY A 33 -6.31 -9.15 -5.91
C GLY A 33 -6.65 -9.85 -4.59
N MET A 34 -7.50 -10.87 -4.63
CA MET A 34 -7.82 -11.71 -3.46
C MET A 34 -6.59 -12.45 -2.93
N GLN A 35 -5.77 -13.03 -3.82
CA GLN A 35 -4.50 -13.65 -3.45
C GLN A 35 -3.55 -12.62 -2.81
N CYS A 36 -3.41 -11.44 -3.41
CA CYS A 36 -2.57 -10.38 -2.88
C CYS A 36 -3.03 -9.90 -1.49
N LEU A 37 -4.34 -9.70 -1.30
CA LEU A 37 -4.93 -9.30 -0.02
C LEU A 37 -4.74 -10.36 1.06
N SER A 38 -4.80 -11.64 0.71
CA SER A 38 -4.54 -12.74 1.65
C SER A 38 -3.10 -12.66 2.19
N VAL A 39 -2.13 -12.47 1.30
CA VAL A 39 -0.73 -12.34 1.73
C VAL A 39 -0.49 -11.06 2.51
N PHE A 40 -1.10 -9.93 2.12
CA PHE A 40 -0.96 -8.70 2.88
C PHE A 40 -1.56 -8.81 4.29
N ARG A 41 -2.68 -9.53 4.45
CA ARG A 41 -3.25 -9.84 5.77
C ARG A 41 -2.32 -10.71 6.60
N ALA A 42 -1.72 -11.74 6.01
CA ALA A 42 -0.75 -12.60 6.70
C ALA A 42 0.50 -11.84 7.17
N ILE A 43 0.96 -10.85 6.39
CA ILE A 43 2.13 -10.01 6.72
C ILE A 43 1.78 -8.91 7.74
N GLY A 44 0.51 -8.56 7.86
CA GLY A 44 0.03 -7.42 8.63
C GLY A 44 0.05 -6.14 7.79
N LEU A 45 -1.15 -5.68 7.45
CA LEU A 45 -1.34 -4.45 6.68
C LEU A 45 -1.02 -3.22 7.53
N PRO A 46 -0.21 -2.26 7.03
CA PRO A 46 -0.21 -0.91 7.57
C PRO A 46 -1.58 -0.26 7.36
N ARG A 47 -1.77 0.97 7.84
CA ARG A 47 -3.05 1.66 7.69
C ARG A 47 -3.45 1.77 6.21
N THR A 48 -4.64 1.28 5.89
CA THR A 48 -5.11 1.17 4.50
C THR A 48 -6.25 2.15 4.22
N ALA A 49 -6.37 2.53 2.95
CA ALA A 49 -7.52 3.25 2.43
C ALA A 49 -7.98 2.64 1.11
N VAL A 50 -9.24 2.84 0.77
CA VAL A 50 -9.83 2.40 -0.50
C VAL A 50 -10.30 3.59 -1.30
N LEU A 51 -9.92 3.62 -2.56
CA LEU A 51 -10.36 4.57 -3.58
C LEU A 51 -11.36 3.86 -4.47
N ILE A 52 -12.58 4.38 -4.53
CA ILE A 52 -13.64 3.87 -5.40
C ILE A 52 -13.72 4.78 -6.63
N ARG A 53 -13.58 4.17 -7.80
CA ARG A 53 -13.66 4.81 -9.10
C ARG A 53 -14.95 4.47 -9.82
N ASP A 54 -15.28 5.30 -10.81
CA ASP A 54 -16.37 5.11 -11.75
C ASP A 54 -17.73 5.15 -11.03
N LEU A 55 -17.83 6.00 -10.00
CA LEU A 55 -19.11 6.24 -9.32
C LEU A 55 -19.99 7.17 -10.19
N PRO A 56 -21.30 6.92 -10.24
CA PRO A 56 -22.22 7.77 -10.97
C PRO A 56 -22.29 9.17 -10.34
N SER A 57 -22.63 10.16 -11.16
CA SER A 57 -22.84 11.55 -10.71
C SER A 57 -24.06 11.71 -9.80
N ASP A 58 -25.01 10.76 -9.87
CA ASP A 58 -26.21 10.75 -9.05
C ASP A 58 -25.88 10.39 -7.59
N MET A 59 -26.12 11.34 -6.67
CA MET A 59 -25.77 11.22 -5.26
C MET A 59 -26.40 10.01 -4.57
N LYS A 60 -27.62 9.63 -4.94
CA LYS A 60 -28.30 8.47 -4.33
C LYS A 60 -27.59 7.17 -4.71
N ARG A 61 -27.37 6.97 -6.01
CA ARG A 61 -26.66 5.79 -6.54
C ARG A 61 -25.20 5.73 -6.09
N LYS A 62 -24.53 6.88 -6.01
CA LYS A 62 -23.16 6.99 -5.49
C LYS A 62 -23.06 6.47 -4.05
N GLN A 63 -24.02 6.84 -3.20
CA GLN A 63 -24.03 6.41 -1.80
C GLN A 63 -24.38 4.93 -1.65
N GLU A 64 -25.29 4.41 -2.47
CA GLU A 64 -25.63 2.97 -2.51
C GLU A 64 -24.43 2.13 -2.96
N LEU A 65 -23.78 2.47 -4.07
CA LEU A 65 -22.59 1.77 -4.55
C LEU A 65 -21.45 1.83 -3.54
N LYS A 66 -21.24 2.99 -2.89
CA LYS A 66 -20.26 3.09 -1.81
C LYS A 66 -20.60 2.12 -0.67
N LYS A 67 -21.87 2.02 -0.27
CA LYS A 67 -22.31 1.11 0.79
C LYS A 67 -22.12 -0.36 0.39
N MET A 68 -22.39 -0.71 -0.87
CA MET A 68 -22.14 -2.05 -1.40
C MET A 68 -20.65 -2.38 -1.43
N SER A 69 -19.81 -1.48 -1.94
CA SER A 69 -18.35 -1.65 -1.93
C SER A 69 -17.81 -1.81 -0.51
N VAL A 70 -18.30 -1.00 0.44
CA VAL A 70 -17.93 -1.13 1.86
C VAL A 70 -18.33 -2.50 2.40
N SER A 71 -19.55 -2.97 2.12
CA SER A 71 -20.02 -4.28 2.59
C SER A 71 -19.22 -5.45 1.98
N CYS A 72 -18.83 -5.36 0.71
CA CYS A 72 -18.00 -6.38 0.07
C CYS A 72 -16.56 -6.35 0.57
N LEU A 73 -16.03 -5.16 0.86
CA LEU A 73 -14.65 -4.99 1.30
C LEU A 73 -14.47 -5.11 2.81
N SER A 74 -15.54 -4.98 3.60
CA SER A 74 -15.49 -5.11 5.06
C SER A 74 -15.17 -6.54 5.51
N SER A 75 -15.43 -7.56 4.69
CA SER A 75 -14.95 -8.92 4.98
C SER A 75 -13.45 -9.05 4.73
N GLU A 76 -12.88 -8.21 3.85
CA GLU A 76 -11.51 -8.35 3.37
C GLU A 76 -10.51 -7.40 4.04
N LEU A 77 -10.98 -6.24 4.51
CA LEU A 77 -10.16 -5.16 5.03
C LEU A 77 -10.39 -4.95 6.54
N PRO A 78 -9.42 -4.33 7.24
CA PRO A 78 -9.58 -3.98 8.65
C PRO A 78 -10.75 -3.00 8.88
N GLU A 79 -11.38 -3.04 10.06
CA GLU A 79 -12.54 -2.22 10.41
C GLU A 79 -12.30 -0.69 10.29
N ASP A 80 -11.06 -0.24 10.45
CA ASP A 80 -10.67 1.18 10.37
C ASP A 80 -10.40 1.70 8.94
N CYS A 81 -10.69 0.91 7.91
CA CYS A 81 -10.39 1.28 6.52
C CYS A 81 -11.31 2.39 6.01
N LYS A 82 -10.73 3.47 5.50
CA LYS A 82 -11.49 4.63 4.99
C LYS A 82 -11.73 4.52 3.48
N PHE A 83 -12.95 4.84 3.05
CA PHE A 83 -13.39 4.77 1.66
C PHE A 83 -13.61 6.15 1.05
N TYR A 84 -12.94 6.42 -0.06
CA TYR A 84 -12.94 7.71 -0.74
C TYR A 84 -13.37 7.56 -2.21
N PRO A 85 -14.21 8.46 -2.74
CA PRO A 85 -14.41 8.56 -4.18
C PRO A 85 -13.11 9.07 -4.84
N ALA A 86 -12.88 8.68 -6.10
CA ALA A 86 -11.69 9.04 -6.85
C ALA A 86 -12.01 9.52 -8.28
N ASP A 87 -13.24 9.99 -8.51
CA ASP A 87 -13.73 10.35 -9.84
C ASP A 87 -13.29 11.75 -10.29
N THR A 88 -13.13 12.68 -9.34
CA THR A 88 -12.77 14.07 -9.61
C THR A 88 -11.39 14.42 -9.06
N LYS A 89 -10.76 15.45 -9.65
CA LYS A 89 -9.47 15.94 -9.17
C LYS A 89 -9.58 16.47 -7.74
N GLU A 90 -10.71 17.10 -7.42
CA GLU A 90 -11.02 17.61 -6.08
C GLU A 90 -11.12 16.47 -5.07
N ASP A 91 -11.72 15.33 -5.45
CA ASP A 91 -11.79 14.14 -4.61
C ASP A 91 -10.40 13.54 -4.35
N LEU A 92 -9.55 13.48 -5.38
CA LEU A 92 -8.15 13.04 -5.23
C LEU A 92 -7.33 13.99 -4.34
N HIS A 93 -7.51 15.31 -4.46
CA HIS A 93 -6.87 16.27 -3.57
C HIS A 93 -7.31 16.10 -2.11
N LYS A 94 -8.62 15.96 -1.87
CA LYS A 94 -9.16 15.66 -0.53
C LYS A 94 -8.61 14.35 0.01
N PHE A 95 -8.54 13.33 -0.84
CA PHE A 95 -7.94 12.05 -0.49
C PHE A 95 -6.47 12.23 -0.07
N MET A 96 -5.64 12.87 -0.88
CA MET A 96 -4.22 13.09 -0.55
C MET A 96 -4.06 13.82 0.79
N TRP A 97 -4.89 14.84 1.05
CA TRP A 97 -4.89 15.56 2.31
C TRP A 97 -5.22 14.65 3.50
N LEU A 98 -6.35 13.93 3.42
CA LEU A 98 -6.81 13.03 4.48
C LEU A 98 -5.90 11.81 4.66
N PHE A 99 -5.27 11.36 3.57
CA PHE A 99 -4.33 10.25 3.56
C PHE A 99 -3.02 10.67 4.25
N LYS A 100 -2.57 11.91 4.04
CA LYS A 100 -1.44 12.50 4.76
C LYS A 100 -1.71 12.65 6.26
N GLU A 101 -2.92 13.03 6.64
CA GLU A 101 -3.31 13.21 8.06
C GLU A 101 -3.56 11.89 8.80
N GLN A 102 -3.62 10.76 8.11
CA GLN A 102 -3.78 9.48 8.79
C GLN A 102 -2.56 9.18 9.66
N HIS A 103 -2.81 8.99 10.95
CA HIS A 103 -1.77 8.62 11.90
C HIS A 103 -1.16 7.27 11.49
N LEU A 104 0.15 7.27 11.23
CA LEU A 104 0.88 6.08 10.83
C LEU A 104 0.76 5.04 11.95
N SER A 105 0.10 3.93 11.64
CA SER A 105 0.11 2.74 12.48
C SER A 105 1.00 1.73 11.77
N SER A 106 2.25 1.64 12.20
CA SER A 106 3.17 0.62 11.71
C SER A 106 2.96 -0.67 12.53
N PRO A 107 2.74 -1.83 11.89
CA PRO A 107 2.85 -3.13 12.56
C PRO A 107 4.11 -3.22 13.42
N HIS A 108 3.95 -3.85 14.58
CA HIS A 108 5.00 -3.93 15.61
C HIS A 108 6.33 -4.47 15.08
N TRP A 109 6.31 -5.46 14.18
CA TRP A 109 7.51 -6.05 13.58
C TRP A 109 8.33 -5.03 12.76
N ARG A 110 7.69 -4.00 12.19
CA ARG A 110 8.38 -2.97 11.38
C ARG A 110 9.24 -2.05 12.25
N ASN A 111 8.84 -1.86 13.50
CA ASN A 111 9.61 -1.03 14.42
C ASN A 111 10.73 -1.82 15.13
N GLN A 112 10.83 -3.14 14.96
CA GLN A 112 11.85 -3.94 15.66
C GLN A 112 13.25 -3.87 15.03
N ARG A 113 13.35 -3.46 13.76
CA ARG A 113 14.62 -3.39 13.03
C ARG A 113 14.71 -2.09 12.24
N SER A 114 15.91 -1.52 12.17
CA SER A 114 16.21 -0.42 11.26
C SER A 114 16.16 -0.91 9.82
N TYR A 115 15.58 -0.12 8.92
CA TYR A 115 15.60 -0.39 7.48
C TYR A 115 15.87 0.89 6.70
N LEU A 116 16.46 0.73 5.52
CA LEU A 116 16.78 1.81 4.60
C LEU A 116 15.87 1.73 3.37
N MET A 117 15.17 2.82 3.08
CA MET A 117 14.52 2.99 1.77
C MET A 117 15.52 3.68 0.85
N SER A 118 16.21 2.90 0.01
CA SER A 118 17.18 3.45 -0.95
C SER A 118 16.46 4.19 -2.06
N GLN A 119 16.94 5.40 -2.37
CA GLN A 119 16.51 6.20 -3.51
C GLN A 119 17.47 6.06 -4.67
N GLU A 120 18.76 5.95 -4.37
CA GLU A 120 19.82 5.80 -5.35
C GLU A 120 20.68 4.60 -4.97
N VAL A 121 21.15 3.88 -6.00
CA VAL A 121 21.98 2.68 -5.87
C VAL A 121 23.11 2.82 -6.87
N HIS A 122 24.34 2.83 -6.38
CA HIS A 122 25.55 2.78 -7.20
C HIS A 122 26.35 1.55 -6.87
N LEU A 123 26.97 0.97 -7.88
CA LEU A 123 27.83 -0.19 -7.75
C LEU A 123 29.22 0.21 -8.21
N GLU A 124 30.17 0.10 -7.29
CA GLU A 124 31.58 0.37 -7.54
C GLU A 124 32.32 -0.97 -7.54
N PRO A 125 32.78 -1.45 -8.71
CA PRO A 125 33.54 -2.68 -8.79
C PRO A 125 34.89 -2.51 -8.09
N ASP A 126 35.32 -3.52 -7.34
CA ASP A 126 36.65 -3.51 -6.73
C ASP A 126 37.67 -4.03 -7.75
N ASP A 127 38.41 -3.10 -8.37
CA ASP A 127 39.46 -3.40 -9.36
C ASP A 127 40.55 -4.35 -8.80
N GLY A 128 40.69 -4.43 -7.47
CA GLY A 128 41.66 -5.31 -6.81
C GLY A 128 41.17 -6.74 -6.51
N ASN A 129 39.85 -6.99 -6.53
CA ASN A 129 39.27 -8.29 -6.17
C ASN A 129 38.15 -8.69 -7.15
N PRO A 130 38.47 -9.38 -8.26
CA PRO A 130 37.48 -9.82 -9.22
C PRO A 130 36.43 -10.71 -8.53
N GLY A 131 35.16 -10.27 -8.55
CA GLY A 131 34.03 -10.95 -7.91
C GLY A 131 33.50 -10.28 -6.64
N LYS A 132 34.15 -9.22 -6.14
CA LYS A 132 33.61 -8.34 -5.09
C LYS A 132 33.21 -6.99 -5.68
N CYS A 133 32.14 -6.41 -5.16
CA CYS A 133 31.70 -5.07 -5.50
C CYS A 133 31.24 -4.35 -4.24
N THR A 134 31.42 -3.04 -4.22
CA THR A 134 30.92 -2.16 -3.18
C THR A 134 29.61 -1.56 -3.65
N LEU A 135 28.56 -1.75 -2.85
CA LEU A 135 27.27 -1.16 -3.12
C LEU A 135 27.09 0.11 -2.29
N LEU A 136 26.91 1.24 -2.96
CA LEU A 136 26.59 2.51 -2.34
C LEU A 136 25.08 2.73 -2.41
N LEU A 137 24.44 2.82 -1.25
CA LEU A 137 23.01 3.03 -1.10
C LEU A 137 22.75 4.38 -0.43
N SER A 138 22.03 5.27 -1.12
CA SER A 138 21.63 6.57 -0.58
C SER A 138 20.11 6.60 -0.40
N GLY A 139 19.64 7.01 0.77
CA GLY A 139 18.21 7.06 1.07
C GLY A 139 17.88 7.38 2.52
N TYR A 140 16.66 7.03 2.94
CA TYR A 140 16.15 7.36 4.27
C TYR A 140 16.13 6.15 5.20
N VAL A 141 16.79 6.29 6.35
CA VAL A 141 16.71 5.31 7.45
C VAL A 141 15.39 5.50 8.21
N ARG A 142 14.71 4.40 8.50
CA ARG A 142 13.41 4.38 9.19
C ARG A 142 13.41 3.43 10.39
N ALA A 143 12.43 3.60 11.26
CA ALA A 143 12.22 2.92 12.55
C ALA A 143 13.29 3.17 13.62
N HIS A 144 14.55 2.79 13.38
CA HIS A 144 15.64 2.89 14.36
C HIS A 144 16.92 3.39 13.70
N SER A 145 17.83 3.95 14.50
CA SER A 145 19.17 4.33 14.05
C SER A 145 19.94 3.11 13.55
N LEU A 146 20.53 3.23 12.36
CA LEU A 146 21.37 2.19 11.78
C LEU A 146 22.73 2.17 12.49
N SER A 147 23.20 0.99 12.88
CA SER A 147 24.54 0.80 13.42
C SER A 147 25.46 0.16 12.38
N VAL A 148 26.67 0.70 12.22
CA VAL A 148 27.69 0.19 11.29
C VAL A 148 28.15 -1.23 11.66
N ASN A 149 27.97 -1.60 12.93
CA ASN A 149 28.38 -2.92 13.44
C ASN A 149 27.32 -4.01 13.25
N GLN A 150 26.15 -3.67 12.70
CA GLN A 150 25.08 -4.64 12.47
C GLN A 150 25.10 -5.16 11.04
N LEU A 151 24.75 -6.44 10.89
CA LEU A 151 24.62 -7.06 9.57
C LEU A 151 23.40 -6.50 8.85
N VAL A 152 23.60 -6.05 7.62
CA VAL A 152 22.53 -5.54 6.76
C VAL A 152 22.06 -6.65 5.82
N GLN A 153 20.75 -6.88 5.78
CA GLN A 153 20.13 -7.75 4.79
C GLN A 153 19.50 -6.90 3.70
N GLY A 154 20.13 -6.86 2.52
CA GLY A 154 19.58 -6.20 1.35
C GLY A 154 18.53 -7.08 0.67
N ILE A 155 17.39 -6.52 0.31
CA ILE A 155 16.50 -7.13 -0.68
C ILE A 155 16.42 -6.18 -1.86
N PHE A 156 16.92 -6.64 -3.00
CA PHE A 156 16.92 -5.91 -4.27
C PHE A 156 15.82 -6.52 -5.12
N SER A 157 14.83 -5.70 -5.49
CA SER A 157 13.68 -6.08 -6.32
C SER A 157 13.84 -5.60 -7.75
#